data_AF-A0A8H9L5U9-F1
#
_entry.id   AF-A0A8H9L5U9-F1
#
_cell.length_a   1.000
_cell.length_b   1.000
_cell.length_c   1.000
_cell.angle_alpha   90.00
_cell.angle_beta   90.00
_cell.angle_gamma   90.00
#
_symmetry.space_group_name_H-M   'P 1'
#
loop_
_entity.id
_entity.type
_entity.pdbx_description
1 polymer ?
#
loop_
_entity_poly.entity_id
_entity_poly.type
_entity_poly.pdbx_seq_one_letter_code
_entity_poly.pdbx_strand_id
1 'polypeptide(L)'
;MNGGQERRLRDTGRMTRSLVLTADDAGTDPDADREIAALLAGSPLTAVGVIAVPDRDGGSDLPGVERIAGLLARTAPGVAPGVHVALPEPEPAGGLDDVADRITAQADAVAHAAAAAGLPAPDRLDSHKGTLYGLHGRSYLPEAIGVCARRGLAFRLPRGLELYGDGDPLLSSPAVRERHAAAVAAADAAGVRLPRAIATHRGGDAGAGDYVALRDHYLRLLGRLPEGTSEIFLHPAPETERLRAAAPGWWRARTWELRLLGDPVFAREIDRQGIGLVARW
;
A
#
# COMPACT_ATOMS: atom_id res chain seq x y z
N MET A 1 -46.78 -30.65 -13.85
CA MET A 1 -46.68 -29.22 -13.50
C MET A 1 -45.28 -28.98 -12.97
N ASN A 2 -44.40 -28.47 -13.85
CA ASN A 2 -42.97 -28.34 -13.64
C ASN A 2 -42.68 -26.85 -13.42
N GLY A 3 -42.31 -26.46 -12.20
CA GLY A 3 -42.04 -25.07 -11.82
C GLY A 3 -40.56 -24.90 -11.50
N GLY A 4 -39.71 -24.87 -12.53
CA GLY A 4 -38.30 -24.54 -12.41
C GLY A 4 -38.13 -23.03 -12.19
N GLN A 5 -37.65 -22.65 -11.00
CA GLN A 5 -37.12 -21.31 -10.76
C GLN A 5 -35.73 -21.22 -11.41
N GLU A 6 -35.70 -20.68 -12.63
CA GLU A 6 -34.49 -20.17 -13.24
C GLU A 6 -33.96 -18.98 -12.42
N ARG A 7 -32.86 -19.21 -11.70
CA ARG A 7 -32.03 -18.14 -11.17
C ARG A 7 -31.52 -17.33 -12.36
N ARG A 8 -31.96 -16.07 -12.46
CA ARG A 8 -31.30 -15.05 -13.29
C ARG A 8 -29.81 -15.06 -12.99
N LEU A 9 -29.02 -15.52 -13.94
CA LEU A 9 -27.62 -15.17 -14.09
C LEU A 9 -27.57 -13.65 -14.07
N ARG A 10 -26.98 -13.08 -13.01
CA ARG A 10 -26.63 -11.67 -13.01
C ARG A 10 -25.67 -11.48 -14.17
N ASP A 11 -26.03 -10.58 -15.06
CA ASP A 11 -25.17 -10.05 -16.09
C ASP A 11 -23.87 -9.59 -15.42
N THR A 12 -22.81 -10.40 -15.55
CA THR A 12 -21.46 -10.02 -15.15
C THR A 12 -20.94 -9.07 -16.21
N GLY A 13 -21.52 -7.86 -16.26
CA GLY A 13 -20.92 -6.72 -16.94
C GLY A 13 -19.46 -6.69 -16.51
N ARG A 14 -18.56 -6.80 -17.48
CA ARG A 14 -17.12 -6.92 -17.30
C ARG A 14 -16.68 -5.92 -16.22
N MET A 15 -16.25 -6.38 -15.04
CA MET A 15 -15.83 -5.45 -13.98
C MET A 15 -14.70 -4.59 -14.51
N THR A 16 -14.97 -3.31 -14.79
CA THR A 16 -13.99 -2.40 -15.38
C THR A 16 -13.13 -1.70 -14.34
N ARG A 17 -13.55 -1.72 -13.07
CA ARG A 17 -12.85 -1.12 -11.93
C ARG A 17 -12.47 -2.18 -10.92
N SER A 18 -11.17 -2.28 -10.65
CA SER A 18 -10.62 -3.14 -9.62
C SER A 18 -9.85 -2.31 -8.60
N LEU A 19 -9.79 -2.80 -7.37
CA LEU A 19 -9.14 -2.13 -6.27
C LEU A 19 -8.28 -3.10 -5.47
N VAL A 20 -7.03 -2.71 -5.25
CA VAL A 20 -6.20 -3.26 -4.18
C VAL A 20 -6.34 -2.36 -2.95
N LEU A 21 -6.70 -2.94 -1.82
CA LEU A 21 -6.61 -2.29 -0.51
C LEU A 21 -5.37 -2.80 0.21
N THR A 22 -4.44 -1.89 0.49
CA THR A 22 -3.14 -2.21 1.08
C THR A 22 -3.00 -1.60 2.47
N ALA A 23 -2.53 -2.40 3.42
CA ALA A 23 -2.07 -1.90 4.71
C ALA A 23 -0.55 -1.71 4.65
N ASP A 24 -0.09 -0.48 4.79
CA ASP A 24 1.32 -0.14 4.84
C ASP A 24 1.85 -0.23 6.29
N ASP A 25 3.16 -0.08 6.44
CA ASP A 25 3.90 -0.06 7.71
C ASP A 25 3.88 -1.37 8.54
N ALA A 26 3.49 -2.50 7.95
CA ALA A 26 3.56 -3.78 8.64
C ALA A 26 5.02 -4.14 8.97
N GLY A 27 5.23 -4.83 10.08
CA GLY A 27 6.53 -5.16 10.66
C GLY A 27 7.05 -4.13 11.66
N THR A 28 6.43 -2.93 11.77
CA THR A 28 6.91 -1.85 12.66
C THR A 28 6.27 -1.84 14.04
N ASP A 29 5.02 -2.27 14.17
CA ASP A 29 4.28 -2.28 15.43
C ASP A 29 3.59 -3.64 15.61
N PRO A 30 3.92 -4.42 16.65
CA PRO A 30 3.33 -5.74 16.86
C PRO A 30 1.82 -5.72 17.12
N ASP A 31 1.26 -4.62 17.65
CA ASP A 31 -0.18 -4.48 17.86
C ASP A 31 -0.89 -4.20 16.53
N ALA A 32 -0.30 -3.34 15.68
CA ALA A 32 -0.80 -3.11 14.32
C ALA A 32 -0.70 -4.38 13.45
N ASP A 33 0.42 -5.12 13.53
CA ASP A 33 0.63 -6.35 12.77
C ASP A 33 -0.46 -7.40 13.02
N ARG A 34 -0.93 -7.54 14.27
CA ARG A 34 -2.01 -8.48 14.61
C ARG A 34 -3.33 -8.05 13.96
N GLU A 35 -3.65 -6.76 13.99
CA GLU A 35 -4.87 -6.23 13.37
C GLU A 35 -4.81 -6.36 11.84
N ILE A 36 -3.67 -6.00 11.21
CA ILE A 36 -3.45 -6.15 9.77
C ILE A 36 -3.63 -7.62 9.34
N ALA A 37 -3.00 -8.56 10.06
CA ALA A 37 -3.09 -9.98 9.77
C ALA A 37 -4.52 -10.53 9.95
N ALA A 38 -5.28 -10.01 10.92
CA ALA A 38 -6.69 -10.37 11.11
C ALA A 38 -7.59 -9.80 10.01
N LEU A 39 -7.34 -8.55 9.58
CA LEU A 39 -8.08 -7.92 8.48
C LEU A 39 -7.88 -8.66 7.15
N LEU A 40 -6.66 -9.11 6.85
CA LEU A 40 -6.37 -9.89 5.63
C LEU A 40 -7.09 -11.25 5.61
N ALA A 41 -7.53 -11.77 6.76
CA ALA A 41 -8.26 -13.02 6.85
C ALA A 41 -9.77 -12.89 6.59
N GLY A 42 -10.35 -11.68 6.69
CA GLY A 42 -11.81 -11.53 6.71
C GLY A 42 -12.40 -10.13 6.45
N SER A 43 -11.60 -9.15 6.03
CA SER A 43 -12.02 -7.78 5.68
C SER A 43 -11.75 -7.47 4.21
N PRO A 44 -12.21 -6.34 3.64
CA PRO A 44 -11.86 -5.95 2.27
C PRO A 44 -10.36 -5.68 2.05
N LEU A 45 -9.50 -5.77 3.07
CA LEU A 45 -8.06 -5.64 2.91
C LEU A 45 -7.49 -6.80 2.06
N THR A 46 -6.71 -6.48 1.03
CA THR A 46 -6.25 -7.46 0.03
C THR A 46 -4.73 -7.59 -0.07
N ALA A 47 -3.98 -6.64 0.49
CA ALA A 47 -2.53 -6.59 0.39
C ALA A 47 -1.91 -5.92 1.62
N VAL A 48 -0.60 -6.11 1.77
CA VAL A 48 0.21 -5.53 2.87
C VAL A 48 1.58 -5.13 2.36
N GLY A 49 2.07 -3.96 2.80
CA GLY A 49 3.43 -3.50 2.61
C GLY A 49 4.23 -3.68 3.90
N VAL A 50 5.35 -4.41 3.83
CA VAL A 50 6.19 -4.76 4.98
C VAL A 50 7.48 -3.95 4.96
N ILE A 51 7.78 -3.26 6.05
CA ILE A 51 9.07 -2.58 6.25
C ILE A 51 10.07 -3.59 6.80
N ALA A 52 11.20 -3.72 6.11
CA ALA A 52 12.28 -4.63 6.46
C ALA A 52 13.57 -3.92 6.81
N VAL A 53 13.50 -2.97 7.75
CA VAL A 53 14.69 -2.32 8.32
C VAL A 53 14.98 -2.88 9.71
N PRO A 54 16.26 -2.92 10.14
CA PRO A 54 16.62 -3.27 11.52
C PRO A 54 15.83 -2.43 12.51
N ASP A 55 15.44 -3.03 13.64
CA ASP A 55 14.84 -2.28 14.74
C ASP A 55 15.78 -1.11 15.12
N ARG A 56 15.19 0.01 15.54
CA ARG A 56 15.91 1.26 15.88
C ARG A 56 17.03 1.05 16.93
N ASP A 57 17.02 -0.07 17.64
CA ASP A 57 17.98 -0.45 18.66
C ASP A 57 19.22 -1.19 18.13
N GLY A 58 19.40 -1.29 16.80
CA GLY A 58 20.68 -1.70 16.20
C GLY A 58 21.02 -3.20 16.25
N GLY A 59 20.02 -4.06 16.48
CA GLY A 59 20.17 -5.50 16.32
C GLY A 59 20.30 -5.92 14.85
N SER A 60 21.05 -6.99 14.56
CA SER A 60 21.14 -7.60 13.22
C SER A 60 19.90 -8.37 12.80
N ASP A 61 19.00 -8.63 13.74
CA ASP A 61 17.79 -9.41 13.53
C ASP A 61 16.68 -8.49 13.00
N LEU A 62 15.82 -9.03 12.12
CA LEU A 62 14.65 -8.33 11.58
C LEU A 62 13.35 -8.90 12.21
N PRO A 63 13.18 -8.80 13.55
CA PRO A 63 12.08 -9.47 14.25
C PRO A 63 10.71 -8.96 13.77
N GLY A 64 10.64 -7.74 13.24
CA GLY A 64 9.44 -7.18 12.60
C GLY A 64 8.94 -8.02 11.43
N VAL A 65 9.81 -8.27 10.46
CA VAL A 65 9.49 -8.98 9.21
C VAL A 65 9.13 -10.43 9.50
N GLU A 66 9.87 -11.11 10.37
CA GLU A 66 9.60 -12.50 10.76
C GLU A 66 8.26 -12.63 11.50
N ARG A 67 7.96 -11.68 12.40
CA ARG A 67 6.70 -11.66 13.15
C ARG A 67 5.51 -11.50 12.21
N ILE A 68 5.53 -10.54 11.29
CA ILE A 68 4.42 -10.35 10.35
C ILE A 68 4.30 -11.55 9.39
N ALA A 69 5.40 -12.09 8.88
CA ALA A 69 5.36 -13.29 8.05
C ALA A 69 4.73 -14.49 8.78
N GLY A 70 5.11 -14.71 10.05
CA GLY A 70 4.50 -15.76 10.87
C GLY A 70 3.02 -15.54 11.14
N LEU A 71 2.56 -14.29 11.31
CA LEU A 71 1.14 -13.96 11.45
C LEU A 71 0.39 -14.25 10.15
N LEU A 72 0.87 -13.76 9.01
CA LEU A 72 0.28 -13.99 7.69
C LEU A 72 0.17 -15.48 7.37
N ALA A 73 1.19 -16.28 7.67
CA ALA A 73 1.15 -17.73 7.43
C ALA A 73 0.00 -18.43 8.19
N ARG A 74 -0.39 -17.90 9.35
CA ARG A 74 -1.49 -18.45 10.15
C ARG A 74 -2.86 -17.92 9.74
N THR A 75 -2.96 -16.65 9.34
CA THR A 75 -4.26 -15.98 9.14
C THR A 75 -4.62 -15.77 7.67
N ALA A 76 -3.63 -15.56 6.81
CA ALA A 76 -3.80 -15.23 5.40
C ALA A 76 -2.67 -15.82 4.52
N PRO A 77 -2.48 -17.16 4.49
CA PRO A 77 -1.32 -17.80 3.86
C PRO A 77 -1.22 -17.59 2.33
N GLY A 78 -2.29 -17.13 1.68
CA GLY A 78 -2.30 -16.80 0.26
C GLY A 78 -1.84 -15.37 -0.08
N VAL A 79 -1.58 -14.53 0.93
CA VAL A 79 -1.19 -13.13 0.73
C VAL A 79 0.33 -13.03 0.63
N ALA A 80 0.82 -12.53 -0.51
CA ALA A 80 2.22 -12.18 -0.69
C ALA A 80 2.54 -10.88 0.09
N PRO A 81 3.54 -10.85 0.97
CA PRO A 81 3.97 -9.60 1.59
C PRO A 81 4.66 -8.70 0.55
N GLY A 82 4.21 -7.46 0.39
CA GLY A 82 4.87 -6.45 -0.45
C GLY A 82 6.08 -5.82 0.25
N VAL A 83 7.01 -5.30 -0.53
CA VAL A 83 8.20 -4.61 0.00
C VAL A 83 7.89 -3.12 0.20
N HIS A 84 7.78 -2.70 1.46
CA HIS A 84 7.60 -1.29 1.83
C HIS A 84 8.93 -0.64 2.17
N VAL A 85 9.57 -0.06 1.14
CA VAL A 85 10.95 0.42 1.27
C VAL A 85 11.01 1.64 2.18
N ALA A 86 11.74 1.51 3.28
CA ALA A 86 12.13 2.64 4.12
C ALA A 86 13.59 3.03 3.85
N LEU A 87 13.82 4.31 3.60
CA LEU A 87 15.14 4.90 3.49
C LEU A 87 15.46 5.72 4.76
N PRO A 88 16.74 6.00 5.06
CA PRO A 88 17.12 6.87 6.15
C PRO A 88 16.41 8.23 6.11
N GLU A 89 15.95 8.68 7.28
CA GLU A 89 15.28 9.96 7.46
C GLU A 89 15.91 10.75 8.63
N PRO A 90 16.25 12.04 8.44
CA PRO A 90 16.16 12.80 7.19
C PRO A 90 17.13 12.29 6.10
N GLU A 91 16.83 12.58 4.84
CA GLU A 91 17.74 12.30 3.72
C GLU A 91 19.10 13.00 3.95
N PRO A 92 20.24 12.28 3.83
CA PRO A 92 21.56 12.89 3.93
C PRO A 92 21.78 13.99 2.87
N ALA A 93 22.59 14.99 3.20
CA ALA A 93 23.00 16.00 2.22
C ALA A 93 23.69 15.34 1.02
N GLY A 94 23.18 15.58 -0.19
CA GLY A 94 23.66 14.95 -1.43
C GLY A 94 22.88 13.70 -1.84
N GLY A 95 21.97 13.21 -1.00
CA GLY A 95 21.18 12.01 -1.24
C GLY A 95 21.95 10.73 -0.90
N LEU A 96 21.46 9.62 -1.45
CA LEU A 96 21.98 8.27 -1.23
C LEU A 96 22.42 7.68 -2.56
N ASP A 97 23.62 7.13 -2.63
CA ASP A 97 24.15 6.51 -3.85
C ASP A 97 23.96 4.98 -3.86
N ASP A 98 23.63 4.38 -2.71
CA ASP A 98 23.45 2.94 -2.50
C ASP A 98 21.97 2.52 -2.46
N VAL A 99 21.05 3.34 -3.00
CA VAL A 99 19.61 3.08 -2.89
C VAL A 99 19.20 1.76 -3.54
N ALA A 100 19.77 1.41 -4.70
CA ALA A 100 19.48 0.13 -5.33
C ALA A 100 19.85 -1.08 -4.43
N ASP A 101 20.95 -0.97 -3.67
CA ASP A 101 21.40 -2.00 -2.74
C ASP A 101 20.50 -2.05 -1.50
N ARG A 102 20.07 -0.89 -0.98
CA ARG A 102 19.11 -0.80 0.14
C ARG A 102 17.75 -1.40 -0.20
N ILE A 103 17.23 -1.10 -1.39
CA ILE A 103 15.98 -1.68 -1.90
C ILE A 103 16.14 -3.19 -2.03
N THR A 104 17.25 -3.64 -2.62
CA THR A 104 17.59 -5.05 -2.81
C THR A 104 17.63 -5.80 -1.47
N ALA A 105 18.34 -5.25 -0.48
CA ALA A 105 18.44 -5.87 0.85
C ALA A 105 17.08 -6.00 1.55
N GLN A 106 16.24 -4.97 1.48
CA GLN A 106 14.88 -5.02 2.06
C GLN A 106 14.01 -6.05 1.32
N ALA A 107 14.09 -6.11 -0.01
CA ALA A 107 13.37 -7.11 -0.80
C ALA A 107 13.82 -8.54 -0.47
N ASP A 108 15.13 -8.76 -0.29
CA ASP A 108 15.69 -10.06 0.11
C ASP A 108 15.25 -10.46 1.51
N ALA A 109 15.21 -9.52 2.46
CA ALA A 109 14.72 -9.77 3.81
C ALA A 109 13.24 -10.19 3.83
N VAL A 110 12.37 -9.47 3.11
CA VAL A 110 10.94 -9.84 2.98
C VAL A 110 10.79 -11.20 2.29
N ALA A 111 11.54 -11.44 1.21
CA ALA A 111 11.49 -12.73 0.50
C ALA A 111 11.96 -13.90 1.36
N HIS A 112 13.02 -13.71 2.14
CA HIS A 112 13.55 -14.74 3.04
C HIS A 112 12.53 -15.09 4.14
N ALA A 113 11.97 -14.09 4.81
CA ALA A 113 10.96 -14.30 5.84
C ALA A 113 9.69 -14.95 5.28
N ALA A 114 9.24 -14.53 4.09
CA ALA A 114 8.10 -15.14 3.40
C ALA A 114 8.36 -16.62 3.11
N ALA A 115 9.53 -16.96 2.55
CA ALA A 115 9.90 -18.34 2.27
C ALA A 115 9.99 -19.19 3.54
N ALA A 116 10.60 -18.67 4.61
CA ALA A 116 10.71 -19.35 5.90
C ALA A 116 9.34 -19.61 6.54
N ALA A 117 8.36 -18.73 6.32
CA ALA A 117 6.99 -18.87 6.80
C ALA A 117 6.07 -19.68 5.86
N GLY A 118 6.56 -20.11 4.68
CA GLY A 118 5.75 -20.83 3.68
C GLY A 118 4.77 -19.96 2.91
N LEU A 119 5.01 -18.65 2.83
CA LEU A 119 4.20 -17.68 2.09
C LEU A 119 4.65 -17.55 0.62
N PRO A 120 3.79 -17.00 -0.26
CA PRO A 120 4.20 -16.59 -1.60
C PRO A 120 5.33 -15.54 -1.55
N ALA A 121 6.20 -15.56 -2.56
CA ALA A 121 7.25 -14.55 -2.72
C ALA A 121 6.65 -13.14 -2.89
N PRO A 122 7.37 -12.08 -2.45
CA PRO A 122 6.93 -10.70 -2.65
C PRO A 122 6.73 -10.41 -4.14
N ASP A 123 5.65 -9.71 -4.48
CA ASP A 123 5.24 -9.45 -5.87
C ASP A 123 5.18 -7.95 -6.22
N ARG A 124 5.44 -7.08 -5.25
CA ARG A 124 5.37 -5.62 -5.39
C ARG A 124 6.34 -4.90 -4.48
N LEU A 125 6.59 -3.66 -4.85
CA LEU A 125 7.39 -2.70 -4.13
C LEU A 125 6.71 -1.34 -4.10
N ASP A 126 6.83 -0.65 -2.98
CA ASP A 126 6.43 0.74 -2.83
C ASP A 126 7.42 1.48 -1.91
N SER A 127 7.03 2.67 -1.44
CA SER A 127 7.92 3.56 -0.69
C SER A 127 7.26 4.08 0.57
N HIS A 128 7.91 3.85 1.71
CA HIS A 128 7.56 4.51 2.96
C HIS A 128 7.74 6.03 2.81
N LYS A 129 6.65 6.75 3.11
CA LYS A 129 6.52 8.21 2.96
C LYS A 129 6.83 8.76 1.56
N GLY A 130 6.86 7.91 0.54
CA GLY A 130 7.14 8.31 -0.84
C GLY A 130 8.57 8.84 -1.08
N THR A 131 9.53 8.47 -0.23
CA THR A 131 10.95 8.87 -0.34
C THR A 131 11.58 8.49 -1.69
N LEU A 132 11.17 7.36 -2.29
CA LEU A 132 11.65 6.94 -3.62
C LEU A 132 11.17 7.86 -4.75
N TYR A 133 10.06 8.58 -4.56
CA TYR A 133 9.40 9.34 -5.62
C TYR A 133 10.01 10.74 -5.83
N GLY A 134 10.86 11.22 -4.93
CA GLY A 134 11.56 12.50 -5.07
C GLY A 134 10.65 13.74 -5.04
N LEU A 135 9.59 13.70 -4.21
CA LEU A 135 8.70 14.84 -3.99
C LEU A 135 9.33 15.89 -3.06
N HIS A 136 10.13 15.45 -2.08
CA HIS A 136 10.73 16.32 -1.06
C HIS A 136 12.26 16.18 -0.98
N GLY A 137 12.89 15.59 -2.01
CA GLY A 137 14.31 15.30 -2.03
C GLY A 137 14.75 14.74 -3.39
N ARG A 138 15.90 14.07 -3.43
CA ARG A 138 16.37 13.37 -4.64
C ARG A 138 15.35 12.29 -5.04
N SER A 139 15.13 12.14 -6.35
CA SER A 139 14.32 11.04 -6.87
C SER A 139 15.18 9.79 -7.03
N TYR A 140 14.62 8.65 -6.61
CA TYR A 140 15.23 7.33 -6.76
C TYR A 140 14.37 6.40 -7.62
N LEU A 141 13.50 6.98 -8.45
CA LEU A 141 12.66 6.24 -9.39
C LEU A 141 13.48 5.35 -10.34
N PRO A 142 14.62 5.78 -10.93
CA PRO A 142 15.43 4.90 -11.79
C PRO A 142 15.94 3.66 -11.05
N GLU A 143 16.45 3.83 -9.83
CA GLU A 143 16.96 2.76 -8.98
C GLU A 143 15.84 1.78 -8.61
N ALA A 144 14.68 2.30 -8.17
CA ALA A 144 13.53 1.49 -7.82
C ALA A 144 12.97 0.70 -9.01
N ILE A 145 12.80 1.34 -10.17
CA ILE A 145 12.35 0.68 -11.41
C ILE A 145 13.35 -0.40 -11.82
N GLY A 146 14.66 -0.11 -11.77
CA GLY A 146 15.70 -1.07 -12.11
C GLY A 146 15.70 -2.30 -11.21
N VAL A 147 15.50 -2.13 -9.90
CA VAL A 147 15.38 -3.26 -8.97
C VAL A 147 14.09 -4.06 -9.24
N CYS A 148 12.96 -3.37 -9.46
CA CYS A 148 11.70 -4.03 -9.78
C CYS A 148 11.79 -4.88 -11.05
N ALA A 149 12.38 -4.34 -12.11
CA ALA A 149 12.57 -5.03 -13.38
C ALA A 149 13.45 -6.29 -13.22
N ARG A 150 14.56 -6.21 -12.49
CA ARG A 150 15.45 -7.36 -12.25
C ARG A 150 14.81 -8.46 -11.41
N ARG A 151 13.89 -8.10 -10.50
CA ARG A 151 13.27 -9.02 -9.54
C ARG A 151 11.85 -9.44 -9.92
N GLY A 152 11.28 -8.92 -11.01
CA GLY A 152 9.90 -9.19 -11.41
C GLY A 152 8.84 -8.59 -10.47
N LEU A 153 9.20 -7.55 -9.71
CA LEU A 153 8.26 -6.86 -8.80
C LEU A 153 7.42 -5.84 -9.58
N ALA A 154 6.15 -5.70 -9.22
CA ALA A 154 5.39 -4.51 -9.55
C ALA A 154 5.89 -3.31 -8.73
N PHE A 155 5.64 -2.08 -9.20
CA PHE A 155 6.01 -0.88 -8.47
C PHE A 155 4.78 0.02 -8.27
N ARG A 156 4.55 0.49 -7.04
CA ARG A 156 3.52 1.51 -6.72
C ARG A 156 3.98 2.87 -7.24
N LEU A 157 4.01 3.03 -8.57
CA LEU A 157 4.11 4.30 -9.27
C LEU A 157 2.83 4.44 -10.08
N PRO A 158 1.87 5.30 -9.69
CA PRO A 158 0.58 5.36 -10.38
C PRO A 158 0.76 5.83 -11.82
N ARG A 159 0.00 5.25 -12.76
CA ARG A 159 -0.05 5.76 -14.14
C ARG A 159 -0.62 7.17 -14.22
N GLY A 160 -1.54 7.51 -13.31
CA GLY A 160 -2.16 8.83 -13.24
C GLY A 160 -2.16 9.43 -11.83
N LEU A 161 -1.97 10.75 -11.76
CA LEU A 161 -1.92 11.51 -10.50
C LEU A 161 -3.29 12.12 -10.12
N GLU A 162 -4.39 11.77 -10.79
CA GLU A 162 -5.70 12.40 -10.59
C GLU A 162 -6.30 12.25 -9.18
N LEU A 163 -5.93 11.20 -8.44
CA LEU A 163 -6.37 10.99 -7.06
C LEU A 163 -5.28 11.41 -6.06
N TYR A 164 -4.06 10.91 -6.25
CA TYR A 164 -2.94 11.22 -5.36
C TYR A 164 -2.46 12.67 -5.44
N GLY A 165 -2.61 13.33 -6.59
CA GLY A 165 -2.22 14.73 -6.81
C GLY A 165 -3.35 15.73 -6.61
N ASP A 166 -4.54 15.29 -6.22
CA ASP A 166 -5.69 16.18 -6.11
C ASP A 166 -5.45 17.30 -5.11
N GLY A 167 -5.66 18.54 -5.57
CA GLY A 167 -5.43 19.77 -4.81
C GLY A 167 -3.97 20.05 -4.43
N ASP A 168 -2.99 19.28 -4.91
CA ASP A 168 -1.58 19.44 -4.56
C ASP A 168 -0.82 20.29 -5.62
N PRO A 169 -0.36 21.50 -5.27
CA PRO A 169 0.34 22.37 -6.21
C PRO A 169 1.67 21.81 -6.69
N LEU A 170 2.39 21.05 -5.85
CA LEU A 170 3.67 20.45 -6.19
C LEU A 170 3.47 19.35 -7.24
N LEU A 171 2.53 18.42 -6.98
CA LEU A 171 2.19 17.34 -7.91
C LEU A 171 1.56 17.85 -9.22
N SER A 172 0.97 19.04 -9.18
CA SER A 172 0.43 19.69 -10.37
C SER A 172 1.46 20.43 -11.21
N SER A 173 2.67 20.65 -10.70
CA SER A 173 3.70 21.42 -11.41
C SER A 173 4.16 20.70 -12.70
N PRO A 174 4.46 21.44 -13.80
CA PRO A 174 4.91 20.84 -15.05
C PRO A 174 6.15 19.95 -14.90
N ALA A 175 7.14 20.40 -14.11
CA ALA A 175 8.37 19.65 -13.88
C ALA A 175 8.15 18.33 -13.12
N VAL A 176 7.20 18.28 -12.19
CA VAL A 176 6.83 17.01 -11.51
C VAL A 176 6.07 16.10 -12.48
N ARG A 177 5.15 16.64 -13.28
CA ARG A 177 4.39 15.87 -14.28
C ARG A 177 5.28 15.27 -15.35
N GLU A 178 6.29 16.01 -15.83
CA GLU A 178 7.25 15.52 -16.80
C GLU A 178 8.12 14.40 -16.23
N ARG A 179 8.67 14.59 -15.01
CA ARG A 179 9.43 13.54 -14.32
C ARG A 179 8.60 12.28 -14.06
N HIS A 180 7.34 12.46 -13.66
CA HIS A 180 6.39 11.36 -13.47
C HIS A 180 6.13 10.61 -14.78
N ALA A 181 5.83 11.33 -15.87
CA ALA A 181 5.59 10.73 -17.18
C ALA A 181 6.82 9.95 -17.69
N ALA A 182 8.03 10.52 -17.51
CA ALA A 182 9.28 9.84 -17.86
C ALA A 182 9.49 8.56 -17.04
N ALA A 183 9.18 8.58 -15.74
CA ALA A 183 9.27 7.39 -14.88
C ALA A 183 8.25 6.31 -15.26
N VAL A 184 7.01 6.69 -15.61
CA VAL A 184 5.99 5.75 -16.12
C VAL A 184 6.47 5.10 -17.42
N ALA A 185 7.00 5.90 -18.37
CA ALA A 185 7.53 5.37 -19.62
C ALA A 185 8.74 4.44 -19.39
N ALA A 186 9.62 4.77 -18.45
CA ALA A 186 10.75 3.91 -18.09
C ALA A 186 10.31 2.58 -17.46
N ALA A 187 9.30 2.60 -16.60
CA ALA A 187 8.71 1.40 -16.02
C ALA A 187 8.06 0.51 -17.10
N ASP A 188 7.31 1.11 -18.03
CA ASP A 188 6.70 0.40 -19.16
C ASP A 188 7.78 -0.24 -20.06
N ALA A 189 8.83 0.50 -20.40
CA ALA A 189 9.96 -0.01 -21.17
C ALA A 189 10.70 -1.16 -20.46
N ALA A 190 10.72 -1.15 -19.13
CA ALA A 190 11.33 -2.19 -18.31
C ALA A 190 10.37 -3.35 -17.97
N GLY A 191 9.11 -3.31 -18.41
CA GLY A 191 8.10 -4.33 -18.13
C GLY A 191 7.60 -4.35 -16.67
N VAL A 192 7.80 -3.26 -15.93
CA VAL A 192 7.36 -3.13 -14.53
C VAL A 192 5.87 -2.79 -14.48
N ARG A 193 5.08 -3.62 -13.80
CA ARG A 193 3.63 -3.38 -13.62
C ARG A 193 3.37 -2.21 -12.67
N LEU A 194 2.42 -1.36 -13.03
CA LEU A 194 2.04 -0.13 -12.32
C LEU A 194 0.53 -0.09 -12.04
N PRO A 195 0.07 0.46 -10.90
CA PRO A 195 -1.34 0.67 -10.66
C PRO A 195 -1.88 1.81 -11.55
N ARG A 196 -3.16 1.75 -11.90
CA ARG A 196 -3.82 2.82 -12.67
C ARG A 196 -3.75 4.15 -11.93
N ALA A 197 -4.22 4.14 -10.69
CA ALA A 197 -4.18 5.29 -9.78
C ALA A 197 -3.89 4.77 -8.36
N ILE A 198 -3.34 5.64 -7.52
CA ILE A 198 -3.24 5.40 -6.08
C ILE A 198 -3.97 6.50 -5.32
N ALA A 199 -4.47 6.17 -4.13
CA ALA A 199 -5.04 7.15 -3.21
C ALA A 199 -4.80 6.77 -1.75
N THR A 200 -4.74 7.78 -0.89
CA THR A 200 -4.65 7.65 0.57
C THR A 200 -5.09 8.97 1.20
N HIS A 201 -5.35 8.97 2.51
CA HIS A 201 -5.50 10.20 3.26
C HIS A 201 -4.12 10.77 3.63
N ARG A 202 -3.80 11.99 3.17
CA ARG A 202 -2.46 12.59 3.31
C ARG A 202 -2.29 13.54 4.52
N GLY A 203 -3.37 13.83 5.24
CA GLY A 203 -3.44 14.98 6.15
C GLY A 203 -3.16 14.68 7.62
N GLY A 204 -2.85 13.43 7.98
CA GLY A 204 -2.73 12.99 9.37
C GLY A 204 -3.99 13.29 10.20
N ASP A 205 -3.84 13.42 11.51
CA ASP A 205 -4.95 13.68 12.44
C ASP A 205 -5.68 14.98 12.10
N ALA A 206 -4.93 16.03 11.79
CA ALA A 206 -5.48 17.35 11.50
C ALA A 206 -6.32 17.37 10.21
N GLY A 207 -5.83 16.73 9.14
CA GLY A 207 -6.57 16.63 7.89
C GLY A 207 -7.68 15.58 7.92
N ALA A 208 -7.61 14.61 8.83
CA ALA A 208 -8.69 13.64 9.03
C ALA A 208 -9.87 14.30 9.76
N GLY A 209 -9.58 15.19 10.71
CA GLY A 209 -10.58 15.89 11.51
C GLY A 209 -11.25 14.95 12.51
N ASP A 210 -12.19 14.15 12.04
CA ASP A 210 -12.85 13.09 12.80
C ASP A 210 -13.07 11.83 11.95
N TYR A 211 -13.58 10.77 12.58
CA TYR A 211 -13.85 9.51 11.89
C TYR A 211 -14.87 9.66 10.73
N VAL A 212 -15.88 10.52 10.88
CA VAL A 212 -16.93 10.69 9.87
C VAL A 212 -16.33 11.35 8.64
N ALA A 213 -15.55 12.41 8.81
CA ALA A 213 -14.85 13.09 7.74
C ALA A 213 -13.84 12.17 7.02
N LEU A 214 -13.09 11.35 7.77
CA LEU A 214 -12.20 10.34 7.20
C LEU A 214 -12.99 9.31 6.37
N ARG A 215 -14.06 8.72 6.93
CA ARG A 215 -14.88 7.74 6.21
C ARG A 215 -15.46 8.34 4.94
N ASP A 216 -16.03 9.55 5.03
CA ASP A 216 -16.63 10.22 3.88
C ASP A 216 -15.59 10.57 2.81
N HIS A 217 -14.34 10.85 3.20
CA HIS A 217 -13.22 10.97 2.27
C HIS A 217 -13.00 9.68 1.46
N TYR A 218 -12.90 8.53 2.12
CA TYR A 218 -12.70 7.26 1.43
C TYR A 218 -13.92 6.83 0.59
N LEU A 219 -15.15 7.08 1.04
CA LEU A 219 -16.35 6.83 0.24
C LEU A 219 -16.35 7.68 -1.06
N ARG A 220 -15.90 8.95 -0.98
CA ARG A 220 -15.71 9.80 -2.17
C ARG A 220 -14.60 9.28 -3.09
N LEU A 221 -13.51 8.75 -2.54
CA LEU A 221 -12.44 8.14 -3.34
C LEU A 221 -12.96 6.95 -4.16
N LEU A 222 -13.75 6.06 -3.56
CA LEU A 222 -14.36 4.92 -4.27
C LEU A 222 -15.14 5.38 -5.50
N GLY A 223 -15.94 6.46 -5.35
CA GLY A 223 -16.72 7.06 -6.44
C GLY A 223 -15.89 7.62 -7.60
N ARG A 224 -14.60 7.88 -7.38
CA ARG A 224 -13.69 8.52 -8.34
C ARG A 224 -12.66 7.57 -8.94
N LEU A 225 -12.66 6.29 -8.54
CA LEU A 225 -11.71 5.32 -9.07
C LEU A 225 -11.87 5.21 -10.61
N PRO A 226 -10.80 5.39 -11.38
CA PRO A 226 -10.83 5.22 -12.83
C PRO A 226 -11.00 3.74 -13.21
N GLU A 227 -11.32 3.48 -14.47
CA GLU A 227 -11.24 2.12 -15.04
C GLU A 227 -9.80 1.57 -14.98
N GLY A 228 -9.68 0.27 -14.76
CA GLY A 228 -8.43 -0.43 -14.45
C GLY A 228 -8.30 -0.78 -12.96
N THR A 229 -7.10 -1.22 -12.57
CA THR A 229 -6.81 -1.56 -11.17
C THR A 229 -6.17 -0.38 -10.46
N SER A 230 -6.89 0.22 -9.51
CA SER A 230 -6.37 1.26 -8.62
C SER A 230 -5.92 0.65 -7.29
N GLU A 231 -5.18 1.41 -6.50
CA GLU A 231 -4.81 1.05 -5.14
C GLU A 231 -5.22 2.13 -4.15
N ILE A 232 -5.82 1.73 -3.03
CA ILE A 232 -5.97 2.57 -1.86
C ILE A 232 -5.10 1.97 -0.77
N PHE A 233 -4.16 2.75 -0.24
CA PHE A 233 -3.29 2.32 0.85
C PHE A 233 -3.61 3.09 2.13
N LEU A 234 -3.55 2.38 3.25
CA LEU A 234 -3.91 2.83 4.59
C LEU A 234 -2.84 2.36 5.59
N HIS A 235 -2.92 2.87 6.81
CA HIS A 235 -1.98 2.64 7.90
C HIS A 235 -2.74 2.19 9.17
N PRO A 236 -3.54 1.10 9.11
CA PRO A 236 -4.39 0.71 10.22
C PRO A 236 -3.57 0.30 11.45
N ALA A 237 -3.84 0.92 12.59
CA ALA A 237 -3.21 0.56 13.86
C ALA A 237 -4.13 0.83 15.07
N PRO A 238 -4.17 -0.07 16.06
CA PRO A 238 -4.98 0.12 17.26
C PRO A 238 -4.41 1.26 18.12
N GLU A 239 -5.29 1.96 18.83
CA GLU A 239 -4.87 3.03 19.73
C GLU A 239 -4.11 2.47 20.94
N THR A 240 -2.79 2.64 20.92
CA THR A 240 -1.89 2.24 22.01
C THR A 240 -0.98 3.39 22.41
N GLU A 241 -0.37 3.31 23.60
CA GLU A 241 0.66 4.27 24.01
C GLU A 241 1.86 4.25 23.05
N ARG A 242 2.23 3.06 22.56
CA ARG A 242 3.25 2.87 21.53
C ARG A 242 2.93 3.65 20.26
N LEU A 243 1.72 3.50 19.73
CA LEU A 243 1.29 4.19 18.52
C LEU A 243 1.32 5.71 18.72
N ARG A 244 0.76 6.20 19.84
CA ARG A 244 0.75 7.63 20.18
C ARG A 244 2.16 8.22 20.25
N ALA A 245 3.13 7.47 20.78
CA ALA A 245 4.52 7.88 20.87
C ALA A 245 5.24 7.81 19.51
N ALA A 246 4.98 6.78 18.70
CA ALA A 246 5.66 6.56 17.43
C ALA A 246 5.15 7.46 16.30
N ALA A 247 3.87 7.83 16.33
CA ALA A 247 3.18 8.56 15.27
C ALA A 247 2.45 9.82 15.79
N PRO A 248 3.16 10.78 16.43
CA PRO A 248 2.54 12.01 16.92
C PRO A 248 1.90 12.78 15.76
N GLY A 249 0.63 13.15 15.92
CA GLY A 249 -0.16 13.85 14.89
C GLY A 249 -0.70 12.94 13.77
N TRP A 250 -0.50 11.61 13.87
CA TRP A 250 -0.98 10.63 12.90
C TRP A 250 -1.72 9.44 13.52
N TRP A 251 -1.56 9.23 14.83
CA TRP A 251 -2.11 8.05 15.50
C TRP A 251 -3.64 7.96 15.42
N ARG A 252 -4.38 9.08 15.43
CA ARG A 252 -5.85 9.06 15.34
C ARG A 252 -6.28 8.61 13.96
N ALA A 253 -5.66 9.16 12.92
CA ALA A 253 -5.94 8.76 11.54
C ALA A 253 -5.71 7.24 11.36
N ARG A 254 -4.60 6.70 11.88
CA ARG A 254 -4.30 5.26 11.85
C ARG A 254 -5.34 4.40 12.55
N THR A 255 -5.81 4.83 13.73
CA THR A 255 -6.90 4.15 14.46
C THR A 255 -8.23 4.23 13.73
N TRP A 256 -8.52 5.36 13.09
CA TRP A 256 -9.73 5.53 12.30
C TRP A 256 -9.71 4.76 10.98
N GLU A 257 -8.54 4.60 10.34
CA GLU A 257 -8.35 3.75 9.18
C GLU A 257 -8.53 2.26 9.53
N LEU A 258 -8.04 1.82 10.70
CA LEU A 258 -8.36 0.50 11.24
C LEU A 258 -9.88 0.32 11.42
N ARG A 259 -10.55 1.30 12.04
CA ARG A 259 -12.01 1.28 12.20
C ARG A 259 -12.73 1.24 10.85
N LEU A 260 -12.25 1.97 9.85
CA LEU A 260 -12.83 2.02 8.51
C LEU A 260 -12.78 0.66 7.81
N LEU A 261 -11.66 -0.06 7.94
CA LEU A 261 -11.49 -1.40 7.35
C LEU A 261 -12.39 -2.47 7.99
N GLY A 262 -12.93 -2.19 9.18
CA GLY A 262 -14.00 -2.97 9.83
C GLY A 262 -15.41 -2.39 9.64
N ASP A 263 -15.58 -1.24 8.98
CA ASP A 263 -16.88 -0.57 8.83
C ASP A 263 -17.70 -1.21 7.69
N PRO A 264 -18.87 -1.82 8.00
CA PRO A 264 -19.74 -2.40 6.97
C PRO A 264 -20.24 -1.40 5.93
N VAL A 265 -20.28 -0.09 6.24
CA VAL A 265 -20.63 0.96 5.28
C VAL A 265 -19.59 1.03 4.16
N PHE A 266 -18.31 0.96 4.51
CA PHE A 266 -17.23 1.01 3.53
C PHE A 266 -17.23 -0.22 2.62
N ALA A 267 -17.32 -1.42 3.20
CA ALA A 267 -17.40 -2.67 2.44
C ALA A 267 -18.63 -2.70 1.50
N ARG A 268 -19.81 -2.32 2.01
CA ARG A 268 -21.02 -2.26 1.17
C ARG A 268 -20.93 -1.23 0.05
N GLU A 269 -20.19 -0.14 0.25
CA GLU A 269 -20.00 0.86 -0.80
C GLU A 269 -19.14 0.34 -1.95
N ILE A 270 -18.09 -0.44 -1.64
CA ILE A 270 -17.27 -1.14 -2.64
C ILE A 270 -18.17 -2.06 -3.49
N ASP A 271 -19.00 -2.88 -2.83
CA ASP A 271 -19.93 -3.79 -3.50
C ASP A 271 -21.00 -3.03 -4.32
N ARG A 272 -21.59 -1.97 -3.74
CA ARG A 272 -22.64 -1.16 -4.38
C ARG A 272 -22.13 -0.51 -5.66
N GLN A 273 -20.86 -0.10 -5.68
CA GLN A 273 -20.23 0.46 -6.86
C GLN A 273 -19.72 -0.61 -7.85
N GLY A 274 -19.81 -1.90 -7.53
CA GLY A 274 -19.31 -2.98 -8.38
C GLY A 274 -17.79 -2.94 -8.57
N ILE A 275 -17.06 -2.53 -7.53
CA ILE A 275 -15.59 -2.48 -7.54
C ILE A 275 -15.06 -3.87 -7.18
N GLY A 276 -14.27 -4.48 -8.06
CA GLY A 276 -13.68 -5.79 -7.81
C GLY A 276 -12.45 -5.70 -6.90
N LEU A 277 -12.52 -6.26 -5.70
CA LEU A 277 -11.34 -6.40 -4.84
C LEU A 277 -10.38 -7.44 -5.40
N VAL A 278 -9.12 -7.05 -5.57
CA VAL A 278 -8.06 -7.90 -6.13
C VAL A 278 -6.81 -7.79 -5.29
N ALA A 279 -5.97 -8.82 -5.31
CA ALA A 279 -4.72 -8.78 -4.58
C ALA A 279 -3.64 -7.96 -5.30
N ARG A 280 -3.73 -7.74 -6.63
CA ARG A 280 -2.63 -7.24 -7.49
C ARG A 280 -3.12 -6.35 -8.62
N TRP A 281 -2.27 -5.44 -9.10
CA TRP A 281 -2.40 -4.70 -10.35
C TRP A 281 -1.46 -5.23 -11.43
#